data_AF-A0A7V0NSN6-F1
#
_entry.id   AF-A0A7V0NSN6-F1
#
_cell.length_a   1.000
_cell.length_b   1.000
_cell.length_c   1.000
_cell.angle_alpha   90.00
_cell.angle_beta   90.00
_cell.angle_gamma   90.00
#
_symmetry.space_group_name_H-M   'P 1'
#
loop_
_entity.id
_entity.type
_entity.pdbx_description
1 polymer ?
#
loop_
_entity_poly.entity_id
_entity_poly.type
_entity_poly.pdbx_seq_one_letter_code
_entity_poly.pdbx_strand_id
1 'polypeptide(L)'
;MEVVFISSVRSRTVIVAVLIGVVIVAGGCAAGSAIGGTTTDTIGVTTAAFPVDMTDEALRSVSSTWVNMLGLRQLDPAVWRRRLSEACTLGVWNKTVAVDLAGRYIAVDASVSPRTPDEGPPTVEDGADALWLMALQVCRDRFAADAIDAGPPFNDKSPQK
;
A
#
# COMPACT_ATOMS: atom_id res chain seq x y z
N MET A 1 -50.43 39.87 -14.48
CA MET A 1 -48.99 39.99 -14.19
C MET A 1 -48.71 39.09 -13.00
N GLU A 2 -48.34 37.84 -13.29
CA GLU A 2 -48.03 36.82 -12.29
C GLU A 2 -46.51 36.69 -12.16
N VAL A 3 -46.02 36.65 -10.92
CA VAL A 3 -44.59 36.49 -10.62
C VAL A 3 -44.37 35.05 -10.16
N VAL A 4 -43.73 34.25 -11.02
CA VAL A 4 -43.29 32.88 -10.72
C VAL A 4 -41.84 32.92 -10.24
N PHE A 5 -41.60 32.58 -8.96
CA PHE A 5 -40.26 32.36 -8.42
C PHE A 5 -39.90 30.86 -8.52
N ILE A 6 -38.98 30.53 -9.42
CA ILE A 6 -38.34 29.22 -9.52
C ILE A 6 -37.10 29.24 -8.62
N SER A 7 -37.20 28.65 -7.42
CA SER A 7 -36.03 28.40 -6.57
C SER A 7 -35.25 27.20 -7.12
N SER A 8 -34.19 27.52 -7.84
CA SER A 8 -33.25 26.59 -8.48
C SER A 8 -32.37 25.87 -7.45
N VAL A 9 -32.47 24.54 -7.42
CA VAL A 9 -31.60 23.64 -6.67
C VAL A 9 -30.19 23.69 -7.25
N ARG A 10 -29.24 24.33 -6.54
CA ARG A 10 -27.84 24.48 -6.96
C ARG A 10 -27.03 23.22 -6.59
N SER A 11 -27.34 22.10 -7.25
CA SER A 11 -26.50 20.89 -7.25
C SER A 11 -25.29 21.12 -8.16
N ARG A 12 -24.09 21.21 -7.58
CA ARG A 12 -22.83 21.33 -8.33
C ARG A 12 -22.13 19.97 -8.37
N THR A 13 -22.57 19.11 -9.27
CA THR A 13 -21.84 17.91 -9.68
C THR A 13 -20.66 18.34 -10.56
N VAL A 14 -19.43 18.24 -10.05
CA VAL A 14 -18.23 18.41 -10.87
C VAL A 14 -17.92 17.07 -11.53
N ILE A 15 -18.32 16.94 -12.80
CA ILE A 15 -17.95 15.84 -13.68
C ILE A 15 -16.52 16.13 -14.17
N VAL A 16 -15.53 15.41 -13.65
CA VAL A 16 -14.17 15.43 -14.22
C VAL A 16 -14.12 14.40 -15.34
N ALA A 17 -14.15 14.90 -16.58
CA ALA A 17 -14.08 14.10 -17.79
C ALA A 17 -12.67 13.52 -17.98
N VAL A 18 -12.59 12.19 -18.11
CA VAL A 18 -11.39 11.45 -18.50
C VAL A 18 -11.20 11.60 -20.00
N LEU A 19 -10.17 12.33 -20.42
CA LEU A 19 -9.72 12.37 -21.82
C LEU A 19 -8.84 11.15 -22.09
N ILE A 20 -9.41 10.17 -22.78
CA ILE A 20 -8.69 9.02 -23.34
C ILE A 20 -7.94 9.51 -24.58
N GLY A 21 -6.65 9.79 -24.44
CA GLY A 21 -5.74 10.00 -25.56
C GLY A 21 -5.20 8.67 -26.08
N VAL A 22 -5.82 8.11 -27.10
CA VAL A 22 -5.25 7.01 -27.89
C VAL A 22 -4.18 7.59 -28.80
N VAL A 23 -2.90 7.30 -28.52
CA VAL A 23 -1.80 7.63 -29.45
C VAL A 23 -1.46 6.37 -30.23
N ILE A 24 -1.92 6.33 -31.48
CA ILE A 24 -1.47 5.38 -32.50
C ILE A 24 -0.08 5.85 -32.95
N VAL A 25 0.99 5.16 -32.56
CA VAL A 25 2.32 5.38 -33.15
C VAL A 25 2.51 4.41 -34.29
N ALA A 26 2.36 4.94 -35.50
CA ALA A 26 2.73 4.27 -36.74
C ALA A 26 4.25 4.02 -36.77
N GLY A 27 4.64 2.78 -37.07
CA GLY A 27 6.02 2.41 -37.33
C GLY A 27 6.54 3.02 -38.62
N GLY A 28 7.68 3.68 -38.55
CA GLY A 28 8.47 4.15 -39.69
C GLY A 28 9.95 4.14 -39.34
N CYS A 29 10.71 3.23 -39.94
CA CYS A 29 12.17 3.25 -39.93
C CYS A 29 12.69 4.38 -40.84
N ALA A 30 13.57 5.24 -40.34
CA ALA A 30 14.61 5.92 -41.12
C ALA A 30 15.69 6.48 -40.19
N ALA A 31 16.93 6.37 -40.63
CA ALA A 31 18.16 6.71 -39.92
C ALA A 31 18.39 8.22 -39.75
N GLY A 32 19.22 8.57 -38.76
CA GLY A 32 20.19 9.66 -38.89
C GLY A 32 20.04 10.87 -37.97
N SER A 33 21.11 11.11 -37.22
CA SER A 33 21.58 12.38 -36.64
C SER A 33 21.09 12.77 -35.24
N ALA A 34 22.04 12.70 -34.32
CA ALA A 34 22.07 13.34 -33.02
C ALA A 34 21.90 14.86 -33.11
N ILE A 35 21.36 15.48 -32.04
CA ILE A 35 21.98 16.55 -31.23
C ILE A 35 21.17 16.65 -29.92
N GLY A 36 21.89 16.89 -28.83
CA GLY A 36 21.45 16.75 -27.46
C GLY A 36 20.32 17.67 -26.99
N GLY A 37 19.67 17.20 -25.94
CA GLY A 37 18.71 17.95 -25.14
C GLY A 37 18.41 17.12 -23.90
N THR A 38 18.99 17.53 -22.78
CA THR A 38 18.68 17.12 -21.40
C THR A 38 17.40 16.28 -21.27
N THR A 39 17.56 14.97 -21.34
CA THR A 39 16.52 14.04 -20.90
C THR A 39 16.94 13.64 -19.51
N THR A 40 16.28 14.24 -18.52
CA THR A 40 16.14 13.67 -17.19
C THR A 40 15.83 12.20 -17.38
N ASP A 41 16.82 11.36 -17.09
CA ASP A 41 16.74 9.92 -17.13
C ASP A 41 15.77 9.51 -16.02
N THR A 42 14.48 9.69 -16.31
CA THR A 42 13.43 8.99 -15.59
C THR A 42 13.53 7.59 -16.13
N ILE A 43 14.49 6.83 -15.58
CA ILE A 43 14.45 5.38 -15.62
C ILE A 43 13.11 5.06 -14.96
N GLY A 44 12.09 4.90 -15.79
CA GLY A 44 10.86 4.25 -15.42
C GLY A 44 11.20 2.80 -15.15
N VAL A 45 11.84 2.55 -14.00
CA VAL A 45 11.94 1.23 -13.43
C VAL A 45 10.48 0.84 -13.22
N THR A 46 9.96 0.08 -14.17
CA THR A 46 8.67 -0.56 -14.03
C THR A 46 8.95 -1.68 -13.04
N THR A 47 9.02 -1.34 -11.74
CA THR A 47 9.26 -2.33 -10.70
C THR A 47 8.05 -3.25 -10.72
N ALA A 48 8.22 -4.44 -11.30
CA ALA A 48 7.17 -5.43 -11.34
C ALA A 48 6.73 -5.75 -9.90
N ALA A 49 5.41 -5.80 -9.67
CA ALA A 49 4.86 -6.12 -8.37
C ALA A 49 5.24 -7.56 -7.97
N PHE A 50 5.53 -7.79 -6.69
CA PHE A 50 5.87 -9.10 -6.17
C PHE A 50 4.62 -10.00 -6.19
N PRO A 51 4.64 -11.16 -6.86
CA PRO A 51 3.48 -12.05 -6.88
C PRO A 51 3.34 -12.76 -5.52
N VAL A 52 2.21 -12.57 -4.85
CA VAL A 52 1.88 -13.33 -3.64
C VAL A 52 1.14 -14.59 -4.06
N ASP A 53 1.89 -15.66 -4.27
CA ASP A 53 1.39 -16.98 -4.68
C ASP A 53 1.07 -17.84 -3.44
N MET A 54 0.04 -17.42 -2.71
CA MET A 54 -0.48 -18.13 -1.54
C MET A 54 -1.98 -18.31 -1.67
N THR A 55 -2.47 -19.46 -1.19
CA THR A 55 -3.91 -19.73 -1.05
C THR A 55 -4.54 -18.74 -0.08
N ASP A 56 -5.85 -18.50 -0.21
CA ASP A 56 -6.57 -17.61 0.69
C ASP A 56 -6.52 -18.11 2.14
N GLU A 57 -6.52 -19.42 2.37
CA GLU A 57 -6.40 -20.03 3.70
C GLU A 57 -5.04 -19.72 4.34
N ALA A 58 -3.95 -19.85 3.59
CA ALA A 58 -2.62 -19.52 4.08
C ALA A 58 -2.49 -18.01 4.33
N LEU A 59 -3.08 -17.20 3.46
CA LEU A 59 -3.07 -15.75 3.60
C LEU A 59 -3.87 -15.25 4.81
N ARG A 60 -4.99 -15.90 5.14
CA ARG A 60 -5.74 -15.64 6.39
C ARG A 60 -4.90 -15.94 7.63
N SER A 61 -4.09 -17.01 7.60
CA SER A 61 -3.17 -17.32 8.70
C SER A 61 -2.15 -16.19 8.87
N VAL A 62 -1.55 -15.70 7.78
CA VAL A 62 -0.59 -14.59 7.83
C VAL A 62 -1.26 -13.30 8.31
N SER A 63 -2.45 -12.95 7.77
CA SER A 63 -3.15 -11.71 8.14
C SER A 63 -3.68 -11.70 9.56
N SER A 64 -3.81 -12.86 10.22
CA SER A 64 -4.14 -12.93 11.64
C SER A 64 -3.13 -12.20 12.53
N THR A 65 -1.86 -12.09 12.11
CA THR A 65 -0.83 -11.29 12.81
C THR A 65 -1.26 -9.83 12.96
N TRP A 66 -1.80 -9.21 11.91
CA TRP A 66 -2.30 -7.83 11.96
C TRP A 66 -3.45 -7.68 12.95
N VAL A 67 -4.40 -8.61 12.92
CA VAL A 67 -5.55 -8.61 13.83
C VAL A 67 -5.09 -8.77 15.28
N ASN A 68 -4.16 -9.70 15.53
CA ASN A 68 -3.67 -10.02 16.86
C ASN A 68 -2.84 -8.88 17.47
N MET A 69 -2.04 -8.19 16.65
CA MET A 69 -1.19 -7.09 17.14
C MET A 69 -1.94 -5.77 17.28
N LEU A 70 -2.93 -5.49 16.42
CA LEU A 70 -3.56 -4.16 16.35
C LEU A 70 -5.03 -4.13 16.74
N GLY A 71 -5.69 -5.28 16.84
CA GLY A 71 -7.15 -5.38 17.00
C GLY A 71 -7.95 -4.95 15.75
N LEU A 72 -7.28 -4.73 14.61
CA LEU A 72 -7.92 -4.27 13.37
C LEU A 72 -8.40 -5.45 12.53
N ARG A 73 -9.71 -5.55 12.29
CA ARG A 73 -10.39 -6.71 11.69
C ARG A 73 -10.44 -6.67 10.16
N GLN A 74 -9.33 -6.37 9.51
CA GLN A 74 -9.20 -6.55 8.06
C GLN A 74 -8.92 -8.02 7.74
N LEU A 75 -9.96 -8.75 7.33
CA LEU A 75 -9.90 -10.21 7.09
C LEU A 75 -9.92 -10.60 5.62
N ASP A 76 -10.09 -9.64 4.69
CA ASP A 76 -10.20 -9.93 3.26
C ASP A 76 -8.85 -10.37 2.68
N PRO A 77 -8.71 -11.62 2.20
CA PRO A 77 -7.48 -12.09 1.56
C PRO A 77 -7.10 -11.27 0.32
N ALA A 78 -8.06 -10.75 -0.44
CA ALA A 78 -7.78 -9.95 -1.63
C ALA A 78 -7.12 -8.59 -1.28
N VAL A 79 -7.50 -8.01 -0.14
CA VAL A 79 -6.83 -6.81 0.40
C VAL A 79 -5.41 -7.14 0.81
N TRP A 80 -5.21 -8.20 1.60
CA TRP A 80 -3.89 -8.59 2.09
C TRP A 80 -2.93 -9.02 0.99
N ARG A 81 -3.44 -9.68 -0.06
CA ARG A 81 -2.63 -10.08 -1.22
C ARG A 81 -2.00 -8.86 -1.89
N ARG A 82 -2.79 -7.80 -2.11
CA ARG A 82 -2.29 -6.53 -2.69
C ARG A 82 -1.32 -5.83 -1.75
N ARG A 83 -1.66 -5.74 -0.45
CA ARG A 83 -0.82 -5.06 0.54
C ARG A 83 0.53 -5.74 0.75
N LEU A 84 0.56 -7.06 0.77
CA LEU A 84 1.80 -7.83 0.90
C LEU A 84 2.61 -7.82 -0.38
N SER A 85 1.96 -7.82 -1.55
CA SER A 85 2.63 -7.55 -2.82
C SER A 85 3.32 -6.19 -2.81
N GLU A 86 2.62 -5.13 -2.41
CA GLU A 86 3.21 -3.78 -2.25
C GLU A 86 4.34 -3.76 -1.23
N ALA A 87 4.15 -4.36 -0.05
CA ALA A 87 5.14 -4.40 1.02
C ALA A 87 6.44 -5.12 0.60
N CYS A 88 6.31 -6.27 -0.08
CA CYS A 88 7.44 -7.04 -0.60
C CYS A 88 8.15 -6.32 -1.75
N THR A 89 7.41 -5.60 -2.60
CA THR A 89 7.97 -4.79 -3.69
C THR A 89 8.74 -3.59 -3.18
N LEU A 90 8.21 -2.86 -2.20
CA LEU A 90 8.81 -1.65 -1.66
C LEU A 90 9.92 -1.92 -0.63
N GLY A 91 10.02 -3.15 -0.15
CA GLY A 91 11.05 -3.54 0.82
C GLY A 91 10.69 -3.17 2.24
N VAL A 92 9.58 -3.72 2.75
CA VAL A 92 9.07 -3.50 4.12
C VAL A 92 10.05 -3.87 5.24
N TRP A 93 11.15 -4.58 4.94
CA TRP A 93 12.25 -4.76 5.87
C TRP A 93 12.97 -3.43 6.21
N ASN A 94 12.81 -2.38 5.41
CA ASN A 94 13.24 -1.04 5.76
C ASN A 94 12.24 -0.37 6.72
N LYS A 95 12.73 0.14 7.85
CA LYS A 95 11.91 0.79 8.88
C LYS A 95 11.02 1.92 8.35
N THR A 96 11.55 2.79 7.49
CA THR A 96 10.78 3.91 6.93
C THR A 96 9.64 3.41 6.05
N VAL A 97 9.90 2.39 5.23
CA VAL A 97 8.87 1.76 4.37
C VAL A 97 7.80 1.08 5.22
N ALA A 98 8.20 0.35 6.26
CA ALA A 98 7.26 -0.32 7.18
C ALA A 98 6.34 0.67 7.87
N VAL A 99 6.88 1.78 8.38
CA VAL A 99 6.13 2.84 9.07
C VAL A 99 5.14 3.53 8.11
N ASP A 100 5.56 3.87 6.89
CA ASP A 100 4.67 4.49 5.90
C ASP A 100 3.48 3.57 5.57
N LEU A 101 3.78 2.31 5.22
CA LEU A 101 2.75 1.32 4.89
C LEU A 101 1.81 1.06 6.06
N ALA A 102 2.35 0.89 7.27
CA ALA A 102 1.57 0.67 8.49
C ALA A 102 0.61 1.83 8.75
N GLY A 103 1.10 3.07 8.69
CA GLY A 103 0.26 4.25 8.88
C GLY A 103 -0.89 4.32 7.87
N ARG A 104 -0.62 4.06 6.59
CA ARG A 104 -1.66 4.02 5.54
C ARG A 104 -2.69 2.92 5.79
N TYR A 105 -2.25 1.71 6.12
CA TYR A 105 -3.15 0.57 6.32
C TYR A 105 -3.97 0.71 7.60
N ILE A 106 -3.37 1.21 8.69
CA ILE A 106 -4.07 1.52 9.93
C ILE A 106 -5.16 2.55 9.69
N ALA A 107 -4.87 3.64 8.97
CA ALA A 107 -5.87 4.68 8.71
C ALA A 107 -7.10 4.13 7.96
N VAL A 108 -6.87 3.23 6.99
CA VAL A 108 -7.96 2.56 6.27
C VAL A 108 -8.70 1.58 7.18
N ASP A 109 -7.99 0.70 7.87
CA ASP A 109 -8.61 -0.40 8.63
C ASP A 109 -9.30 0.08 9.91
N ALA A 110 -8.79 1.12 10.55
CA ALA A 110 -9.42 1.76 11.71
C ALA A 110 -10.77 2.40 11.35
N SER A 111 -10.94 2.85 10.09
CA SER A 111 -12.22 3.42 9.63
C SER A 111 -13.33 2.38 9.45
N VAL A 112 -12.98 1.09 9.34
CA VAL A 112 -13.91 -0.02 9.08
C VAL A 112 -13.94 -1.08 10.18
N SER A 113 -13.04 -1.00 11.17
CA SER A 113 -12.96 -1.96 12.27
C SER A 113 -13.66 -1.41 13.52
N PRO A 114 -14.70 -2.10 14.04
CA PRO A 114 -15.25 -1.75 15.35
C PRO A 114 -14.20 -2.02 16.43
N ARG A 115 -13.79 -0.98 17.17
CA ARG A 115 -12.90 -1.08 18.34
C ARG A 115 -13.67 -0.84 19.62
N THR A 116 -13.28 -1.54 20.68
CA THR A 116 -13.74 -1.19 22.03
C THR A 116 -13.04 0.10 22.49
N PRO A 117 -13.73 1.02 23.18
CA PRO A 117 -13.14 2.28 23.65
C PRO A 117 -11.87 2.11 24.50
N ASP A 118 -11.76 0.98 25.20
CA ASP A 118 -10.67 0.69 26.15
C ASP A 118 -9.35 0.27 25.47
N GLU A 119 -9.36 -0.08 24.18
CA GLU A 119 -8.21 -0.67 23.47
C GLU A 119 -7.23 0.39 22.90
N GLY A 120 -7.50 1.68 23.14
CA GLY A 120 -6.72 2.79 22.60
C GLY A 120 -6.65 2.80 21.05
N PRO A 121 -5.99 3.81 20.46
CA PRO A 121 -5.68 3.77 19.04
C PRO A 121 -4.55 2.74 18.76
N PRO A 122 -4.56 2.06 17.61
CA PRO A 122 -3.45 1.21 17.19
C PRO A 122 -2.21 2.08 16.95
N THR A 123 -1.03 1.60 17.36
CA THR A 123 0.23 2.31 17.12
C THR A 123 0.79 1.96 15.74
N VAL A 124 1.49 2.91 15.11
CA VAL A 124 2.11 2.67 13.80
C VAL A 124 3.29 1.72 13.94
N GLU A 125 3.96 1.74 15.08
CA GLU A 125 5.06 0.85 15.44
C GLU A 125 4.62 -0.61 15.46
N ASP A 126 3.51 -0.92 16.15
CA ASP A 126 2.97 -2.29 16.17
C ASP A 126 2.51 -2.73 14.77
N GLY A 127 2.04 -1.79 13.95
CA GLY A 127 1.66 -2.08 12.57
C GLY A 127 2.87 -2.34 11.67
N ALA A 128 3.97 -1.61 11.87
CA ALA A 128 5.20 -1.82 11.14
C ALA A 128 5.82 -3.19 11.49
N ASP A 129 5.82 -3.56 12.77
CA ASP A 129 6.27 -4.88 13.23
C ASP A 129 5.38 -6.00 12.69
N ALA A 130 4.06 -5.83 12.73
CA ALA A 130 3.12 -6.79 12.15
C ALA A 130 3.37 -6.99 10.64
N LEU A 131 3.53 -5.91 9.88
CA LEU A 131 3.82 -5.99 8.45
C LEU A 131 5.15 -6.67 8.16
N TRP A 132 6.18 -6.40 8.96
CA TRP A 132 7.47 -7.06 8.83
C TRP A 132 7.33 -8.58 9.03
N LEU A 133 6.64 -9.01 10.09
CA LEU A 133 6.41 -10.43 10.41
C LEU A 133 5.57 -11.15 9.35
N MET A 134 4.57 -10.46 8.80
CA MET A 134 3.74 -10.99 7.73
C MET A 134 4.53 -11.13 6.43
N ALA A 135 5.31 -10.11 6.06
CA ALA A 135 6.12 -10.15 4.85
C ALA A 135 7.26 -11.16 4.94
N LEU A 136 7.84 -11.38 6.13
CA LEU A 136 8.85 -12.43 6.32
C LEU A 136 8.29 -13.83 5.98
N GLN A 137 7.00 -14.08 6.20
CA GLN A 137 6.36 -15.35 5.84
C GLN A 137 6.07 -15.48 4.34
N VAL A 138 5.95 -14.35 3.63
CA VAL A 138 5.46 -14.29 2.24
C VAL A 138 6.60 -14.15 1.24
N CYS A 139 7.61 -13.34 1.55
CA CYS A 139 8.71 -12.98 0.66
C CYS A 139 10.05 -13.01 1.38
N ARG A 140 10.28 -14.05 2.21
CA ARG A 140 11.51 -14.24 3.00
C ARG A 140 12.79 -14.10 2.17
N ASP A 141 12.77 -14.64 0.96
CA ASP A 141 13.87 -14.65 0.00
C ASP A 141 14.29 -13.24 -0.47
N ARG A 142 13.42 -12.24 -0.26
CA ARG A 142 13.68 -10.83 -0.57
C ARG A 142 14.33 -10.07 0.60
N PHE A 143 14.25 -10.60 1.82
CA PHE A 143 14.85 -9.95 2.97
C PHE A 143 16.38 -10.06 2.88
N ALA A 144 17.06 -8.93 3.10
CA ALA A 144 18.49 -8.95 3.31
C ALA A 144 18.81 -9.71 4.62
N ALA A 145 19.92 -10.45 4.65
CA ALA A 145 20.24 -11.32 5.78
C ALA A 145 20.36 -10.53 7.10
N ASP A 146 20.98 -9.35 7.04
CA ASP A 146 21.09 -8.41 8.14
C ASP A 146 19.72 -7.91 8.63
N ALA A 147 18.75 -7.74 7.73
CA ALA A 147 17.39 -7.38 8.11
C ALA A 147 16.66 -8.51 8.84
N ILE A 148 16.88 -9.77 8.45
CA ILE A 148 16.33 -10.94 9.17
C ILE A 148 16.92 -11.00 10.58
N ASP A 149 18.23 -10.81 10.71
CA ASP A 149 18.94 -10.85 11.98
C ASP A 149 18.54 -9.68 12.92
N ALA A 150 18.29 -8.49 12.35
CA ALA A 150 17.80 -7.33 13.11
C ALA A 150 16.36 -7.53 13.64
N GLY A 151 15.55 -8.29 12.90
CA GLY A 151 14.14 -8.53 13.22
C GLY A 151 13.24 -7.32 12.94
N PRO A 152 12.01 -7.30 13.50
CA PRO A 152 11.07 -6.20 13.34
C PRO A 152 11.64 -4.81 13.67
N PRO A 153 11.18 -3.74 12.98
CA PRO A 153 11.74 -2.39 13.09
C PRO A 153 11.65 -1.72 14.48
N PHE A 154 10.83 -2.26 15.38
CA PHE A 154 10.67 -1.79 16.76
C PHE A 154 10.82 -2.91 17.81
N ASN A 155 11.66 -3.93 17.51
CA ASN A 155 11.98 -5.07 18.37
C ASN A 155 12.49 -4.73 19.80
N ASP A 156 12.83 -3.47 20.04
CA ASP A 156 13.32 -2.92 21.31
C ASP A 156 12.29 -3.02 22.46
N LYS A 157 11.03 -3.36 22.17
CA LYS A 157 9.94 -3.50 23.16
C LYS A 157 10.01 -4.78 24.03
N SER A 158 11.18 -5.41 24.18
CA SER A 158 11.31 -6.48 25.19
C SER A 158 10.87 -5.95 26.56
N PRO A 159 10.00 -6.66 27.30
CA PRO A 159 9.68 -6.28 28.66
C PRO A 159 10.99 -6.30 29.43
N GLN A 160 11.37 -5.14 29.99
CA GLN A 160 12.40 -5.12 31.03
C GLN A 160 11.89 -6.04 32.13
N LYS A 161 12.56 -7.18 32.26
CA LYS A 161 12.31 -8.17 33.30
C LYS A 161 12.69 -7.60 34.67
#